data_AF-A0A7J9PF25-F1
#
_entry.id   AF-A0A7J9PF25-F1
#
_cell.length_a   1.000
_cell.length_b   1.000
_cell.length_c   1.000
_cell.angle_alpha   90.00
_cell.angle_beta   90.00
_cell.angle_gamma   90.00
#
_symmetry.space_group_name_H-M   'P 1'
#
loop_
_entity.id
_entity.type
_entity.pdbx_description
1 polymer ?
#
loop_
_entity_poly.entity_id
_entity_poly.type
_entity_poly.pdbx_seq_one_letter_code
_entity_poly.pdbx_strand_id
1 'polypeptide(L)' 'MNITFKKMGYIYGGTAVNNTNICGKFEDMNLWYKVVEE' A
#
# COMPACT_ATOMS: atom_id res chain seq x y z
N MET A 1 -3.47 0.77 -7.98
CA MET A 1 -3.23 1.65 -6.81
C MET A 1 -1.77 2.12 -6.68
N ASN A 2 -0.75 1.25 -6.79
CA ASN A 2 0.67 1.65 -6.66
C ASN A 2 1.10 2.86 -7.52
N ILE A 3 0.84 2.84 -8.83
CA ILE A 3 1.21 3.95 -9.74
C ILE A 3 0.49 5.24 -9.36
N THR A 4 -0.78 5.16 -8.97
CA THR A 4 -1.58 6.30 -8.51
C THR A 4 -0.93 6.93 -7.28
N PHE A 5 -0.65 6.14 -6.24
CA PHE A 5 -0.04 6.65 -5.01
C PHE A 5 1.35 7.25 -5.25
N LYS A 6 2.19 6.60 -6.07
CA LYS A 6 3.48 7.14 -6.46
C LYS A 6 3.36 8.50 -7.18
N LYS A 7 2.41 8.63 -8.11
CA LYS A 7 2.16 9.88 -8.85
C LYS A 7 1.55 10.97 -7.97
N MET A 8 0.77 10.61 -6.95
CA MET A 8 0.15 11.53 -6.00
C MET A 8 1.09 11.97 -4.86
N GLY A 9 2.36 11.57 -4.89
CA GLY A 9 3.37 11.98 -3.92
C GLY A 9 3.29 11.24 -2.58
N TYR A 10 2.64 10.08 -2.54
CA TYR A 10 2.71 9.20 -1.37
C TYR A 10 4.08 8.52 -1.30
N ILE A 11 4.53 8.26 -0.07
CA ILE A 11 5.78 7.59 0.23
C ILE A 11 5.51 6.09 0.39
N TYR A 12 6.36 5.28 -0.22
CA TYR A 12 6.31 3.83 -0.08
C TYR A 12 6.84 3.41 1.30
N GLY A 13 6.01 2.72 2.08
CA GLY A 13 6.35 2.27 3.43
C GLY A 13 6.80 0.82 3.53
N GLY A 14 6.64 0.03 2.46
CA GLY A 14 6.98 -1.39 2.43
C GLY A 14 5.85 -2.28 1.91
N THR A 15 6.11 -3.59 1.88
CA THR A 15 5.14 -4.62 1.52
C THR A 15 4.82 -5.45 2.76
N ALA A 16 3.54 -5.56 3.09
CA ALA A 16 3.05 -6.55 4.04
C ALA A 16 2.81 -7.86 3.29
N VAL A 17 3.57 -8.90 3.65
CA VAL A 17 3.52 -10.22 2.99
C VAL A 17 2.36 -11.03 3.55
N ASN A 18 1.60 -11.71 2.68
CA ASN A 18 0.42 -12.52 3.01
C ASN A 18 -0.59 -11.78 3.90
N ASN A 19 -0.78 -10.49 3.67
CA ASN A 19 -1.49 -9.60 4.58
C ASN A 19 -3.02 -9.76 4.52
N THR A 20 -3.57 -10.08 3.34
CA THR A 20 -5.02 -10.02 3.15
C THR A 20 -5.52 -11.25 2.41
N ASN A 21 -6.56 -11.87 2.95
CA ASN A 21 -7.24 -12.97 2.29
C ASN A 21 -8.27 -12.43 1.29
N ILE A 22 -8.03 -12.66 0.00
CA ILE A 22 -8.93 -12.29 -1.09
C ILE A 22 -9.34 -13.57 -1.80
N CYS A 23 -10.64 -13.88 -1.79
CA CYS A 23 -11.20 -15.06 -2.44
C CYS A 23 -10.53 -16.40 -2.03
N GLY A 24 -10.12 -16.52 -0.75
CA GLY A 24 -9.53 -17.75 -0.21
C GLY A 24 -8.01 -17.87 -0.37
N LYS A 25 -7.34 -16.84 -0.88
CA LYS A 25 -5.87 -16.78 -1.02
C LYS A 25 -5.31 -15.58 -0.30
N PHE A 26 -4.13 -15.74 0.28
CA PHE A 26 -3.40 -14.62 0.86
C PHE A 26 -2.63 -13.88 -0.23
N GLU A 27 -2.79 -12.56 -0.22
CA GLU A 27 -2.15 -11.65 -1.15
C GLU A 27 -1.28 -10.66 -0.38
N ASP A 28 -0.17 -10.27 -1.01
CA ASP A 28 0.71 -9.23 -0.50
C ASP A 28 0.10 -7.84 -0.75
N MET A 29 0.41 -6.89 0.13
CA MET A 29 -0.12 -5.53 0.02
C MET A 29 0.96 -4.48 0.24
N ASN A 30 1.05 -3.52 -0.69
CA ASN A 30 1.95 -2.39 -0.56
C ASN A 30 1.32 -1.28 0.29
N LEU A 31 2.06 -0.84 1.29
CA LEU A 31 1.71 0.27 2.17
C LEU A 31 2.23 1.58 1.59
N TRP A 32 1.34 2.56 1.49
CA TRP A 32 1.63 3.91 1.04
C TRP A 32 1.09 4.91 2.05
N TYR A 33 1.88 5.90 2.41
CA TYR A 33 1.48 6.92 3.39
C TYR A 33 1.82 8.33 2.90
N LYS A 34 1.13 9.32 3.45
CA LYS A 34 1.40 10.73 3.23
C LYS A 34 1.30 11.43 4.58
N VAL A 35 2.33 12.18 4.94
CA VAL A 35 2.29 13.02 6.14
C VAL A 35 1.41 14.22 5.80
N VAL A 36 0.44 14.51 6.68
CA VAL A 36 -0.46 15.66 6.56
C VAL A 36 -0.11 16.60 7.69
N GLU A 37 0.07 17.88 7.38
CA GLU A 37 0.24 18.94 8.39
C GLU A 37 -1.15 19.32 8.95
N GLU A 38 -1.21 19.68 10.23
CA GLU A 38 -2.45 20.12 10.92
C GLU A 38 -2.93 21.52 10.49
#